data_AF-A0A671YKV1-F1
#
_entry.id   AF-A0A671YKV1-F1
#
_cell.length_a   1.000
_cell.length_b   1.000
_cell.length_c   1.000
_cell.angle_alpha   90.00
_cell.angle_beta   90.00
_cell.angle_gamma   90.00
#
_symmetry.space_group_name_H-M   'P 1'
#
loop_
_entity.id
_entity.type
_entity.pdbx_description
1 polymer ?
#
loop_
_entity_poly.entity_id
_entity_poly.type
_entity_poly.pdbx_seq_one_letter_code
_entity_poly.pdbx_strand_id
1 'polypeptide(L)'
;MSTNWRDDEIRELLSVRADAGIVRQIHGTARDSVVYDQITKRLHERGIFRAKAQVNNKLKALKRQYHQLVEQSGNERPTWCYFSLCEAVWGSSGSGNPVAVVGCMETDSTSRSPETPYSDTEEKPRVYETDVSINDSGERRSTQV
;
A
#
# COMPACT_ATOMS: atom_id res chain seq x y z
N MET A 1 13.42 -7.70 8.90
CA MET A 1 13.96 -7.79 7.52
C MET A 1 14.66 -6.48 7.17
N SER A 2 15.87 -6.28 7.68
CA SER A 2 16.67 -5.09 7.38
C SER A 2 17.22 -5.24 5.97
N THR A 3 16.60 -4.56 5.02
CA THR A 3 17.08 -4.50 3.64
C THR A 3 18.11 -3.38 3.55
N ASN A 4 19.34 -3.70 3.14
CA ASN A 4 20.40 -2.72 2.85
C ASN A 4 19.98 -1.87 1.64
N TRP A 5 19.24 -0.80 1.85
CA TRP A 5 18.91 0.18 0.81
C TRP A 5 20.01 1.24 0.79
N ARG A 6 20.67 1.41 -0.36
CA ARG A 6 21.67 2.47 -0.56
C ARG A 6 20.95 3.79 -0.81
N ASP A 7 21.63 4.90 -0.53
CA ASP A 7 21.05 6.23 -0.66
C ASP A 7 20.59 6.51 -2.10
N ASP A 8 21.38 6.10 -3.09
CA ASP A 8 21.03 6.27 -4.50
C ASP A 8 19.81 5.44 -4.90
N GLU A 9 19.65 4.23 -4.36
CA GLU A 9 18.45 3.41 -4.60
C GLU A 9 17.20 4.07 -4.00
N ILE A 10 17.32 4.72 -2.84
CA ILE A 10 16.22 5.43 -2.18
C ILE A 10 15.83 6.66 -3.00
N ARG A 11 16.80 7.43 -3.49
CA ARG A 11 16.56 8.59 -4.35
C ARG A 11 15.84 8.19 -5.63
N GLU A 12 16.27 7.12 -6.29
CA GLU A 12 15.61 6.66 -7.52
C GLU A 12 14.23 6.07 -7.27
N LEU A 13 14.04 5.35 -6.16
CA LEU A 13 12.72 4.90 -5.76
C LEU A 13 11.75 6.06 -5.57
N LEU A 14 12.17 7.11 -4.85
CA LEU A 14 11.35 8.29 -4.62
C LEU A 14 11.11 9.07 -5.92
N SER A 15 12.13 9.20 -6.78
CA SER A 15 12.02 9.84 -8.09
C SER A 15 10.96 9.16 -8.98
N VAL A 16 11.03 7.83 -9.12
CA VAL A 16 10.05 7.05 -9.89
C VAL A 16 8.66 7.15 -9.26
N ARG A 17 8.57 7.15 -7.93
CA ARG A 17 7.29 7.29 -7.22
C ARG A 17 6.66 8.68 -7.39
N ALA A 18 7.48 9.73 -7.52
CA ALA A 18 7.04 11.11 -7.72
C ALA A 18 6.54 11.40 -9.15
N ASP A 19 6.75 10.48 -10.10
CA ASP A 19 6.23 10.60 -11.47
C ASP A 19 4.71 10.82 -11.44
N ALA A 20 4.25 11.89 -12.09
CA ALA A 20 2.83 12.28 -12.07
C ALA A 20 1.90 11.17 -12.58
N GLY A 21 2.33 10.34 -13.54
CA GLY A 21 1.57 9.19 -14.01
C GLY A 21 1.42 8.13 -12.92
N ILE A 22 2.47 7.88 -12.16
CA ILE A 22 2.47 6.94 -11.04
C ILE A 22 1.67 7.47 -9.86
N VAL A 23 1.80 8.76 -9.52
CA VAL A 23 1.02 9.40 -8.44
C VAL A 23 -0.47 9.31 -8.74
N ARG A 24 -0.89 9.68 -9.95
CA ARG A 24 -2.30 9.69 -10.37
C ARG A 24 -2.94 8.31 -10.48
N GLN A 25 -2.15 7.23 -10.52
CA GLN A 25 -2.67 5.86 -10.65
C GLN A 25 -2.80 5.12 -9.31
N ILE A 26 -2.20 5.61 -8.22
CA ILE A 26 -2.30 4.97 -6.91
C ILE A 26 -3.50 5.54 -6.15
N HIS A 27 -4.50 4.70 -5.90
CA HIS A 27 -5.78 5.08 -5.29
C HIS A 27 -6.04 4.36 -3.96
N GLY A 28 -5.10 3.54 -3.47
CA GLY A 28 -5.27 2.68 -2.30
C GLY A 28 -6.07 1.41 -2.59
N THR A 29 -6.17 0.98 -3.85
CA THR A 29 -7.02 -0.15 -4.25
C THR A 29 -6.19 -1.38 -4.64
N ALA A 30 -6.84 -2.54 -4.80
CA ALA A 30 -6.18 -3.74 -5.32
C ALA A 30 -5.53 -3.55 -6.71
N ARG A 31 -6.02 -2.58 -7.50
CA ARG A 31 -5.48 -2.26 -8.84
C ARG A 31 -4.11 -1.58 -8.77
N ASP A 32 -3.75 -1.00 -7.62
CA ASP A 32 -2.46 -0.35 -7.41
C ASP A 32 -1.29 -1.34 -7.53
N SER A 33 -1.54 -2.64 -7.38
CA SER A 33 -0.52 -3.68 -7.59
C SER A 33 0.20 -3.51 -8.93
N VAL A 34 -0.54 -3.23 -10.00
CA VAL A 34 0.01 -3.05 -11.35
C VAL A 34 0.93 -1.82 -11.40
N VAL A 35 0.56 -0.76 -10.67
CA VAL A 35 1.37 0.46 -10.57
C VAL A 35 2.67 0.17 -9.82
N TYR A 36 2.64 -0.63 -8.75
CA TYR A 36 3.86 -1.05 -8.04
C TYR A 36 4.74 -2.00 -8.88
N ASP A 37 4.15 -2.83 -9.73
CA ASP A 37 4.90 -3.63 -10.72
C ASP A 37 5.60 -2.71 -11.73
N GLN A 38 4.93 -1.65 -12.20
CA GLN A 38 5.54 -0.63 -13.06
C GLN A 38 6.69 0.12 -12.38
N ILE A 39 6.54 0.52 -11.12
CA ILE A 39 7.63 1.13 -10.34
C ILE A 39 8.83 0.18 -10.27
N THR A 40 8.57 -1.10 -10.02
CA THR A 40 9.61 -2.13 -9.94
C THR A 40 10.35 -2.27 -11.28
N LYS A 41 9.63 -2.31 -12.40
CA LYS A 41 10.22 -2.36 -13.74
C LYS A 41 11.11 -1.13 -14.02
N ARG A 42 10.63 0.07 -13.71
CA ARG A 42 11.39 1.32 -13.88
C ARG A 42 12.67 1.35 -13.04
N LEU A 43 12.69 0.72 -11.86
CA LEU A 43 13.90 0.56 -11.06
C LEU A 43 14.88 -0.43 -11.69
N HIS A 44 14.39 -1.54 -12.25
CA HIS A 44 15.23 -2.54 -12.93
C HIS A 44 15.92 -1.94 -14.16
N GLU A 45 15.22 -1.08 -14.91
CA GLU A 45 15.80 -0.33 -16.04
C GLU A 45 16.97 0.59 -15.61
N ARG A 46 16.99 1.00 -14.33
CA ARG A 46 18.08 1.79 -13.72
C ARG A 46 19.13 0.92 -13.02
N GLY A 47 19.06 -0.41 -13.15
CA GLY A 47 19.97 -1.36 -12.53
C GLY A 47 19.67 -1.72 -11.06
N ILE A 48 18.51 -1.29 -10.53
CA ILE A 48 18.12 -1.52 -9.13
C ILE A 48 17.15 -2.68 -9.06
N PHE A 49 17.66 -3.89 -8.84
CA PHE A 49 16.85 -5.12 -8.81
C PHE A 49 16.22 -5.38 -7.44
N ARG A 50 15.02 -4.84 -7.22
CA ARG A 50 14.24 -5.09 -6.00
C ARG A 50 12.91 -5.76 -6.33
N ALA A 51 12.39 -6.57 -5.42
CA ALA A 51 11.08 -7.18 -5.57
C ALA A 51 9.96 -6.18 -5.19
N LYS A 52 8.78 -6.30 -5.82
CA LYS A 52 7.61 -5.45 -5.52
C LYS A 52 7.32 -5.32 -4.03
N ALA A 53 7.39 -6.44 -3.29
CA ALA A 53 7.14 -6.44 -1.85
C ALA A 53 8.16 -5.59 -1.08
N GLN A 54 9.44 -5.61 -1.48
CA GLN A 54 10.49 -4.79 -0.87
C GLN A 54 10.27 -3.31 -1.18
N VAL A 55 9.93 -2.98 -2.43
CA VAL A 55 9.58 -1.62 -2.87
C VAL A 55 8.41 -1.08 -2.05
N ASN A 56 7.33 -1.85 -1.91
CA ASN A 56 6.17 -1.49 -1.11
C ASN A 56 6.53 -1.23 0.35
N ASN A 57 7.25 -2.16 0.97
CA ASN A 57 7.66 -2.03 2.37
C ASN A 57 8.55 -0.80 2.58
N LYS A 58 9.48 -0.53 1.64
CA LYS A 58 10.36 0.63 1.73
C LYS A 58 9.58 1.94 1.57
N LEU A 59 8.66 2.04 0.60
CA LEU A 59 7.81 3.22 0.44
C LEU A 59 6.94 3.46 1.67
N LYS A 60 6.35 2.41 2.26
CA LYS A 60 5.58 2.51 3.51
C LYS A 60 6.46 3.02 4.66
N ALA A 61 7.68 2.50 4.79
CA ALA A 61 8.63 2.95 5.81
C ALA A 61 9.01 4.43 5.62
N LEU A 62 9.36 4.84 4.39
CA LEU A 62 9.68 6.24 4.07
C LEU A 62 8.51 7.18 4.36
N LYS A 63 7.29 6.79 3.95
CA LYS A 63 6.08 7.57 4.24
C LYS A 63 5.85 7.76 5.74
N ARG A 64 6.03 6.69 6.53
CA ARG A 64 5.90 6.77 8.00
C ARG A 64 6.93 7.71 8.61
N GLN A 65 8.20 7.61 8.19
CA GLN A 65 9.25 8.50 8.68
C GLN A 65 8.99 9.96 8.29
N TYR A 66 8.55 10.20 7.06
CA TYR A 66 8.14 11.53 6.60
C TYR A 66 7.03 12.12 7.49
N HIS A 67 5.92 11.40 7.71
CA HIS A 67 4.83 11.89 8.56
C HIS A 67 5.27 12.12 10.02
N GLN A 68 6.08 11.21 10.56
CA GLN A 68 6.62 11.35 11.92
C GLN A 68 7.49 12.61 12.06
N LEU A 69 8.31 12.92 11.05
CA LEU A 69 9.12 14.14 11.04
C LEU A 69 8.24 15.39 10.92
N VAL A 70 7.23 15.37 10.04
CA VAL A 70 6.28 16.50 9.89
C VAL A 70 5.55 16.79 11.20
N GLU A 71 5.11 15.75 11.92
CA GLU A 71 4.41 15.90 13.20
C GLU A 71 5.35 16.44 14.31
N GLN A 72 6.60 15.98 14.32
CA GLN A 72 7.59 16.39 15.33
C GLN A 72 8.17 17.78 15.06
N SER A 73 8.26 18.18 13.80
CA SER A 73 9.00 19.38 13.43
C SER A 73 8.18 20.66 13.57
N GLY A 74 6.85 20.58 13.70
CA GLY A 74 6.00 21.76 13.89
C GLY A 74 6.25 22.82 12.82
N ASN A 75 6.98 23.89 13.16
CA ASN A 75 7.39 24.97 12.25
C ASN A 75 8.82 24.85 11.70
N GLU A 76 9.65 23.95 12.24
CA GLU A 76 11.01 23.72 11.77
C GLU A 76 10.99 22.75 10.59
N ARG A 77 11.83 23.00 9.57
CA ARG A 77 11.98 22.05 8.46
C ARG A 77 12.89 20.90 8.90
N PRO A 78 12.45 19.62 8.79
CA PRO A 78 13.29 18.47 9.13
C PRO A 78 14.60 18.45 8.33
N THR A 79 15.70 18.10 8.98
CA THR A 79 17.04 17.99 8.37
C THR A 79 17.26 16.71 7.56
N TRP A 80 16.23 15.89 7.39
CA TRP A 80 16.34 14.60 6.72
C TRP A 80 16.56 14.77 5.21
N CYS A 81 17.60 14.16 4.67
CA CYS A 81 18.04 14.33 3.28
C CYS A 81 17.04 13.85 2.22
N TYR A 82 16.03 13.05 2.60
CA TYR A 82 14.96 12.59 1.72
C TYR A 82 13.66 13.39 1.87
N PHE A 83 13.62 14.37 2.77
CA PHE A 83 12.40 15.11 3.11
C PHE A 83 11.77 15.79 1.90
N SER A 84 12.54 16.53 1.11
CA SER A 84 12.06 17.22 -0.09
C SER A 84 11.48 16.28 -1.15
N LEU A 85 12.11 15.11 -1.35
CA LEU A 85 11.60 14.07 -2.25
C LEU A 85 10.30 13.47 -1.70
N CYS A 86 10.21 13.27 -0.39
CA CYS A 86 8.98 12.77 0.25
C CYS A 86 7.85 13.80 0.19
N GLU A 87 8.17 15.09 0.35
CA GLU A 87 7.24 16.22 0.23
C GLU A 87 6.66 16.30 -1.19
N ALA A 88 7.47 16.08 -2.24
CA ALA A 88 6.96 16.02 -3.61
C ALA A 88 6.00 14.84 -3.85
N VAL A 89 6.19 13.72 -3.16
CA VAL A 89 5.37 12.50 -3.32
C VAL A 89 4.09 12.55 -2.48
N TRP A 90 4.16 13.05 -1.24
CA TRP A 90 3.08 12.96 -0.24
C TRP A 90 2.64 14.30 0.34
N GLY A 91 3.34 15.40 0.07
CA GLY A 91 3.12 16.72 0.68
C GLY A 91 1.89 17.49 0.18
N SER A 92 1.26 17.04 -0.92
CA SER A 92 0.15 17.76 -1.57
C SER A 92 -1.19 17.74 -0.79
N SER A 93 -1.27 17.13 0.39
CA SER A 93 -2.55 16.95 1.10
C SER A 93 -2.74 17.74 2.40
N GLY A 94 -1.85 18.66 2.79
CA GLY A 94 -2.18 19.48 3.97
C GLY A 94 -1.09 20.28 4.67
N SER A 95 0.03 20.62 4.01
CA SER A 95 0.96 21.62 4.58
C SER A 95 0.52 23.05 4.21
N GLY A 96 -0.71 23.38 4.58
CA GLY A 96 -1.22 24.74 4.65
C GLY A 96 -1.76 24.90 6.05
N ASN A 97 -1.06 25.63 6.91
CA ASN A 97 -1.56 26.05 8.21
C ASN A 97 -3.03 26.50 8.06
N PRO A 98 -4.02 25.85 8.71
CA PRO A 98 -5.32 26.45 8.82
C PRO A 98 -5.17 27.66 9.74
N VAL A 99 -5.17 28.87 9.15
CA VAL A 99 -5.46 30.09 9.89
C VAL A 99 -6.75 29.81 10.65
N ALA A 100 -6.67 29.87 11.98
CA ALA A 100 -7.79 29.69 12.88
C ALA A 100 -8.95 30.60 12.43
N VAL A 101 -9.96 30.02 11.77
CA VAL A 101 -11.26 30.68 11.67
C VAL A 101 -11.98 30.32 12.96
N VAL A 102 -11.95 31.28 13.87
CA VAL A 102 -12.79 31.32 15.05
C VAL A 102 -14.24 31.39 14.57
N GLY A 103 -15.07 30.46 15.02
CA GLY A 103 -16.51 30.48 14.79
C GLY A 103 -17.19 29.61 15.85
N CYS A 104 -17.48 30.21 17.01
CA CYS A 104 -18.32 29.61 18.03
C CYS A 104 -19.79 29.63 17.57
N MET A 105 -20.55 28.58 17.87
CA MET A 105 -21.58 28.61 18.93
C MET A 105 -22.33 27.28 18.99
N GLU A 106 -22.55 26.83 20.22
CA GLU A 106 -23.36 25.68 20.63
C GLU A 106 -24.85 26.05 20.64
N THR A 107 -25.73 25.06 20.46
CA THR A 107 -26.88 24.72 21.33
C THR A 107 -27.70 23.65 20.60
N ASP A 108 -27.68 22.42 21.10
CA ASP A 108 -28.74 21.78 21.89
C ASP A 108 -29.98 21.42 21.05
N SER A 109 -30.21 20.10 20.91
CA SER A 109 -31.33 19.40 21.53
C SER A 109 -31.84 18.22 20.70
N THR A 110 -32.19 17.16 21.43
CA THR A 110 -33.27 16.20 21.12
C THR A 110 -32.97 15.00 20.21
N SER A 111 -32.69 13.88 20.89
CA SER A 111 -33.44 12.60 20.83
C SER A 111 -33.91 12.09 19.47
N ARG A 112 -33.38 10.93 19.05
CA ARG A 112 -34.11 9.65 19.05
C ARG A 112 -33.25 8.52 18.46
N SER A 113 -33.03 7.45 19.23
CA SER A 113 -32.91 6.11 18.66
C SER A 113 -34.24 5.76 17.95
N PRO A 114 -34.21 4.94 16.89
CA PRO A 114 -34.47 3.54 17.15
C PRO A 114 -33.65 2.57 16.30
N GLU A 115 -33.58 1.39 16.87
CA GLU A 115 -33.02 0.15 16.38
C GLU A 115 -33.99 -0.45 15.37
N THR A 116 -33.48 -1.05 14.29
CA THR A 116 -34.28 -1.97 13.46
C THR A 116 -33.47 -3.23 13.14
N PRO A 117 -33.94 -4.41 13.56
CA PRO A 117 -33.36 -5.71 13.24
C PRO A 117 -33.80 -6.18 11.86
N TYR A 118 -32.87 -6.60 11.01
CA TYR A 118 -33.14 -7.33 9.76
C TYR A 118 -32.02 -8.36 9.58
N SER A 119 -32.31 -9.61 9.94
CA SER A 119 -32.81 -10.68 9.05
C SER A 119 -31.65 -11.49 8.49
N ASP A 120 -31.31 -12.52 9.28
CA ASP A 120 -30.68 -13.74 8.82
C ASP A 120 -31.56 -14.36 7.72
N THR A 121 -30.99 -14.58 6.55
CA THR A 121 -31.61 -15.43 5.52
C THR A 121 -30.50 -16.24 4.88
N GLU A 122 -30.59 -17.54 5.16
CA GLU A 122 -29.83 -18.63 4.59
C GLU A 122 -29.82 -18.68 3.05
N GLU A 123 -28.84 -19.45 2.58
CA GLU A 123 -28.78 -20.22 1.33
C GLU A 123 -28.23 -19.54 0.06
N LYS A 124 -27.02 -19.98 -0.34
CA LYS A 124 -26.93 -21.04 -1.37
C LYS A 124 -25.52 -21.66 -1.44
N PRO A 125 -25.40 -23.00 -1.43
CA PRO A 125 -24.12 -23.69 -1.61
C PRO A 125 -23.69 -23.64 -3.09
N ARG A 126 -22.43 -23.26 -3.33
CA ARG A 126 -21.77 -23.53 -4.62
C ARG A 126 -20.95 -24.82 -4.47
N VAL A 127 -21.57 -25.90 -4.93
CA VAL A 127 -20.92 -27.12 -5.40
C VAL A 127 -19.71 -26.76 -6.27
N TYR A 128 -18.52 -27.20 -5.86
CA TYR A 128 -17.44 -27.48 -6.80
C TYR A 128 -17.38 -29.00 -6.92
N GLU A 129 -18.02 -29.52 -7.96
CA GLU A 129 -17.56 -30.77 -8.55
C GLU A 129 -16.22 -30.48 -9.21
N THR A 130 -15.17 -31.18 -8.77
CA THR A 130 -13.99 -31.41 -9.59
C THR A 130 -13.69 -32.88 -9.52
N ASP A 131 -13.92 -33.52 -10.66
CA ASP A 131 -13.67 -34.91 -10.98
C ASP A 131 -12.35 -35.43 -10.43
N VAL A 132 -12.48 -36.61 -9.84
CA VAL A 132 -11.43 -37.57 -9.53
C VAL A 132 -10.71 -37.95 -10.83
N SER A 133 -9.39 -37.76 -10.88
CA SER A 133 -8.51 -38.52 -11.77
C SER A 133 -7.70 -39.50 -10.93
N ILE A 134 -8.17 -40.76 -10.88
CA ILE A 134 -7.39 -41.91 -10.42
C ILE A 134 -6.35 -42.18 -11.52
N ASN A 135 -5.09 -41.87 -11.25
CA ASN A 135 -4.00 -42.40 -12.07
C ASN A 135 -3.75 -43.86 -11.65
N ASP A 136 -4.26 -44.75 -12.49
CA ASP A 136 -3.85 -46.13 -12.61
C ASP A 136 -2.33 -46.19 -12.87
N SER A 137 -1.65 -47.03 -12.09
CA SER A 137 -0.28 -47.44 -12.37
C SER A 137 -0.15 -48.90 -11.97
N GLY A 138 -0.75 -49.76 -12.78
CA GLY A 138 -0.36 -51.15 -12.85
C GLY A 138 0.95 -51.27 -13.64
N GLU A 139 2.00 -51.82 -13.01
CA GLU A 139 3.07 -52.46 -13.78
C GLU A 139 3.88 -53.47 -12.95
N ARG A 140 3.59 -54.75 -13.23
CA ARG A 140 4.51 -55.90 -13.38
C ARG A 140 5.17 -56.56 -12.15
N ARG A 141 4.60 -57.72 -11.82
CA ARG A 141 5.33 -58.95 -11.42
C ARG A 141 6.55 -59.20 -12.32
N SER A 142 7.66 -59.64 -11.72
CA SER A 142 8.53 -60.66 -12.33
C SER A 142 9.26 -61.48 -11.27
N THR A 143 8.94 -62.76 -11.23
CA THR A 143 9.65 -63.87 -10.56
C THR A 143 10.81 -64.35 -11.42
N GLN A 144 11.97 -64.63 -10.84
CA GLN A 144 12.98 -65.61 -11.30
C GLN A 144 14.13 -65.66 -10.26
N VAL A 145 14.78 -66.75 -9.87
CA VAL A 145 14.79 -68.21 -10.11
C VAL A 145 15.34 -68.85 -8.83
#